data_AF-A0A7W4A8Q9-F1
#
_entry.id   AF-A0A7W4A8Q9-F1
#
_cell.length_a   1.000
_cell.length_b   1.000
_cell.length_c   1.000
_cell.angle_alpha   90.00
_cell.angle_beta   90.00
_cell.angle_gamma   90.00
#
_symmetry.space_group_name_H-M   'P 1'
#
loop_
_entity.id
_entity.type
_entity.pdbx_description
1 polymer ?
#
loop_
_entity_poly.entity_id
_entity_poly.type
_entity_poly.pdbx_seq_one_letter_code
_entity_poly.pdbx_strand_id
1 'polypeptide(L)'
;MKHWVNRSKSHIGDFIILLFDRVKGSNTLKPIVDDFAYQAILENWDSTDLTKITTYLNQLCDDQVAQVASPPSKMFFEFDNMNWQFTPYAALMLLTLRAQHGLENPDFEHLGFGNVTALLLTEPVAPKKDDVLEQLVAKLHEQGFDEKALLV
;
A
#
# COMPACT_ATOMS: atom_id res chain seq x y z
N MET A 1 10.43 13.13 -23.71
CA MET A 1 9.20 13.54 -23.01
C MET A 1 9.30 13.00 -21.59
N LYS A 2 9.43 13.84 -20.56
CA LYS A 2 9.51 13.35 -19.17
C LYS A 2 8.10 12.98 -18.72
N HIS A 3 7.89 11.71 -18.39
CA HIS A 3 6.62 11.20 -17.87
C HIS A 3 6.30 11.91 -16.55
N TRP A 4 5.38 12.88 -16.60
CA TRP A 4 4.92 13.56 -15.40
C TRP A 4 3.92 12.65 -14.70
N VAL A 5 4.38 11.88 -13.72
CA VAL A 5 3.50 11.18 -12.78
C VAL A 5 3.01 12.23 -11.79
N ASN A 6 1.78 12.69 -11.96
CA ASN A 6 1.11 13.51 -10.97
C ASN A 6 0.79 12.65 -9.75
N ARG A 7 1.56 12.78 -8.67
CA ARG A 7 1.31 12.10 -7.40
C ARG A 7 0.52 13.03 -6.49
N SER A 8 -0.58 12.55 -5.93
CA SER A 8 -1.27 13.24 -4.84
C SER A 8 -0.31 13.42 -3.67
N LYS A 9 -0.20 14.63 -3.11
CA LYS A 9 0.55 14.87 -1.87
C LYS A 9 -0.19 14.20 -0.70
N SER A 10 0.20 12.97 -0.36
CA SER A 10 -0.35 12.21 0.76
C SER A 10 0.77 11.47 1.46
N HIS A 11 0.83 11.55 2.79
CA HIS A 11 1.80 10.80 3.58
C HIS A 11 1.64 9.29 3.37
N ILE A 12 0.41 8.78 3.36
CA ILE A 12 0.12 7.34 3.18
C ILE A 12 0.51 6.88 1.76
N GLY A 13 0.18 7.68 0.74
CA GLY A 13 0.55 7.39 -0.64
C GLY A 13 2.07 7.37 -0.85
N ASP A 14 2.79 8.36 -0.30
CA ASP A 14 4.24 8.39 -0.35
C ASP A 14 4.85 7.21 0.42
N PHE A 15 4.31 6.84 1.58
CA PHE A 15 4.79 5.69 2.33
C PHE A 15 4.76 4.39 1.54
N ILE A 16 3.64 4.08 0.87
CA ILE A 16 3.52 2.85 0.09
C ILE A 16 4.60 2.78 -1.00
N ILE A 17 4.80 3.88 -1.73
CA ILE A 17 5.78 3.96 -2.82
C ILE A 17 7.21 3.86 -2.27
N LEU A 18 7.52 4.60 -1.22
CA LEU A 18 8.86 4.65 -0.63
C LEU A 18 9.24 3.34 0.05
N LEU A 19 8.28 2.69 0.72
CA LEU A 19 8.50 1.38 1.32
C LEU A 19 8.83 0.34 0.25
N PHE A 20 8.10 0.33 -0.86
CA PHE A 20 8.41 -0.56 -1.99
C PHE A 20 9.80 -0.30 -2.57
N ASP A 21 10.16 0.96 -2.83
CA ASP A 21 11.50 1.35 -3.32
C ASP A 21 12.64 0.96 -2.35
N ARG A 22 12.38 1.09 -1.04
CA ARG A 22 13.30 0.68 0.02
C ARG A 22 13.50 -0.83 0.04
N VAL A 23 12.42 -1.61 -0.03
CA VAL A 23 12.45 -3.08 0.02
C VAL A 23 13.12 -3.67 -1.23
N LYS A 24 12.93 -3.05 -2.40
CA LYS A 24 13.63 -3.43 -3.64
C LYS A 24 15.12 -3.02 -3.67
N GLY A 25 15.62 -2.35 -2.64
CA GLY A 25 17.03 -1.99 -2.50
C GLY A 25 17.49 -0.78 -3.35
N SER A 26 16.56 -0.07 -4.00
CA SER A 26 16.88 1.11 -4.79
C SER A 26 17.11 2.32 -3.88
N ASN A 27 16.21 2.57 -2.92
CA ASN A 27 16.26 3.71 -2.00
C ASN A 27 16.56 5.06 -2.70
N THR A 28 16.02 5.23 -3.90
CA THR A 28 16.26 6.38 -4.77
C THR A 28 15.15 7.42 -4.68
N LEU A 29 13.97 7.01 -4.22
CA LEU A 29 12.81 7.88 -4.12
C LEU A 29 12.84 8.68 -2.82
N LYS A 30 12.25 9.88 -2.88
CA LYS A 30 12.09 10.78 -1.73
C LYS A 30 10.62 11.15 -1.57
N PRO A 31 10.15 11.41 -0.33
CA PRO A 31 8.81 11.94 -0.11
C PRO A 31 8.66 13.29 -0.82
N ILE A 32 7.46 13.56 -1.32
CA ILE A 32 7.08 14.85 -1.90
C ILE A 32 6.30 15.71 -0.90
N VAL A 33 5.85 15.11 0.20
CA VAL A 33 5.27 15.81 1.34
C VAL A 33 6.38 16.33 2.26
N ASP A 34 6.19 17.55 2.76
CA ASP A 34 7.02 18.10 3.83
C ASP A 34 6.71 17.34 5.14
N ASP A 35 7.67 17.26 6.06
CA ASP A 35 7.52 16.60 7.38
C ASP A 35 6.96 15.17 7.32
N PHE A 36 7.54 14.35 6.43
CA PHE A 36 7.10 12.97 6.21
C PHE A 36 7.07 12.12 7.49
N ALA A 37 5.85 11.80 7.95
CA ALA A 37 5.57 11.14 9.23
C ALA A 37 6.11 9.70 9.41
N TYR A 38 6.47 9.01 8.31
CA TYR A 38 6.75 7.57 8.35
C TYR A 38 8.22 7.21 8.12
N GLN A 39 9.14 8.18 8.24
CA GLN A 39 10.57 7.95 8.02
C GLN A 39 11.13 6.81 8.90
N ALA A 40 10.75 6.79 10.18
CA ALA A 40 11.20 5.75 11.10
C ALA A 40 10.74 4.34 10.68
N ILE A 41 9.54 4.23 10.11
CA ILE A 41 9.00 2.96 9.61
C ILE A 41 9.82 2.49 8.40
N LEU A 42 10.16 3.39 7.46
CA LEU A 42 11.00 3.07 6.30
C LEU A 42 12.41 2.61 6.70
N GLU A 43 12.96 3.17 7.78
CA GLU A 43 14.30 2.83 8.27
C GLU A 43 14.35 1.53 9.06
N ASN A 44 13.21 1.09 9.60
CA ASN A 44 13.13 -0.08 10.49
C ASN A 44 12.10 -1.10 9.99
N TRP A 45 11.78 -1.06 8.69
CA TRP A 45 10.76 -1.93 8.09
C TRP A 45 11.10 -3.41 8.25
N ASP A 46 12.40 -3.73 8.32
CA ASP A 46 12.99 -5.06 8.46
C ASP A 46 13.28 -5.44 9.92
N SER A 47 12.84 -4.61 10.88
CA SER A 47 13.11 -4.86 12.30
C SER A 47 12.53 -6.21 12.74
N THR A 48 13.33 -6.96 13.49
CA THR A 48 12.92 -8.21 14.14
C THR A 48 12.19 -7.98 15.47
N ASP A 49 12.14 -6.73 15.95
CA ASP A 49 11.38 -6.35 17.14
C ASP A 49 9.89 -6.21 16.79
N LEU A 50 9.11 -7.27 17.09
CA LEU A 50 7.68 -7.30 16.81
C LEU A 50 6.88 -6.25 17.59
N THR A 51 7.38 -5.77 18.74
CA THR A 51 6.73 -4.68 19.49
C THR A 51 6.85 -3.38 18.71
N LYS A 52 8.02 -3.12 18.14
CA LYS A 52 8.25 -1.97 17.26
C LYS A 52 7.37 -2.02 16.02
N ILE A 53 7.26 -3.18 15.38
CA ILE A 53 6.37 -3.37 14.22
C ILE A 53 4.91 -3.14 14.62
N THR A 54 4.48 -3.64 15.77
CA THR A 54 3.13 -3.38 16.30
C THR A 54 2.86 -1.89 16.49
N THR A 55 3.82 -1.11 17.00
CA THR A 55 3.70 0.35 17.11
C THR A 55 3.53 1.01 15.73
N TYR A 56 4.30 0.57 14.73
CA TYR A 56 4.16 1.09 13.36
C TYR A 56 2.82 0.75 12.74
N LEU A 57 2.32 -0.48 12.95
CA LEU A 57 1.02 -0.89 12.46
C LEU A 57 -0.12 -0.08 13.09
N ASN A 58 -0.05 0.21 14.40
CA ASN A 58 -0.99 1.11 15.06
C ASN A 58 -0.96 2.50 14.41
N GLN A 59 0.22 3.11 14.28
CA GLN A 59 0.34 4.43 13.66
C GLN A 59 -0.28 4.48 12.25
N LEU A 60 0.06 3.52 11.39
CA LEU A 60 -0.46 3.46 10.02
C LEU A 60 -1.98 3.26 9.98
N CYS A 61 -2.52 2.48 10.91
CA CYS A 61 -3.96 2.24 11.01
C CYS A 61 -4.70 3.46 11.57
N ASP A 62 -4.21 4.08 12.64
CA ASP A 62 -4.78 5.28 13.23
C ASP A 62 -4.81 6.43 12.22
N ASP A 63 -3.72 6.63 11.49
CA ASP A 63 -3.64 7.67 10.45
C ASP A 63 -4.57 7.39 9.28
N GLN A 64 -4.76 6.12 8.88
CA GLN A 64 -5.77 5.74 7.90
C GLN A 64 -7.17 6.08 8.40
N VAL A 65 -7.51 5.74 9.65
CA VAL A 65 -8.82 6.07 10.25
C VAL A 65 -9.02 7.59 10.28
N ALA A 66 -8.00 8.37 10.66
CA ALA A 66 -8.07 9.83 10.70
C ALA A 66 -8.22 10.45 9.31
N GLN A 67 -7.50 9.93 8.30
CA GLN A 67 -7.63 10.37 6.92
C GLN A 67 -9.03 10.07 6.39
N VAL A 68 -9.56 8.89 6.70
CA VAL A 68 -10.90 8.50 6.27
C VAL A 68 -11.93 9.38 6.95
N ALA A 69 -11.93 9.48 8.29
CA ALA A 69 -12.91 10.24 9.08
C ALA A 69 -12.90 11.76 8.83
N SER A 70 -11.86 12.29 8.19
CA SER A 70 -11.80 13.69 7.76
C SER A 70 -12.91 13.99 6.73
N PRO A 71 -13.47 15.21 6.69
CA PRO A 71 -14.54 15.57 5.74
C PRO A 71 -14.17 15.14 4.32
N PRO A 72 -15.13 14.65 3.49
CA PRO A 72 -14.84 13.95 2.25
C PRO A 72 -13.90 14.78 1.36
N SER A 73 -12.63 14.40 1.38
CA SER A 73 -11.63 14.93 0.47
C SER A 73 -11.80 14.19 -0.84
N LYS A 74 -11.77 14.93 -1.95
CA LYS A 74 -12.42 14.60 -3.24
C LYS A 74 -12.01 13.29 -3.95
N MET A 75 -11.15 12.42 -3.40
CA MET A 75 -10.42 11.44 -4.21
C MET A 75 -10.10 10.07 -3.55
N PHE A 76 -10.67 9.70 -2.40
CA PHE A 76 -10.35 8.42 -1.72
C PHE A 76 -11.60 7.53 -1.58
N PHE A 77 -11.99 6.85 -2.65
CA PHE A 77 -13.19 6.00 -2.66
C PHE A 77 -12.89 4.63 -3.25
N GLU A 78 -13.20 3.56 -2.49
CA GLU A 78 -13.01 2.16 -2.93
C GLU A 78 -14.30 1.39 -3.15
N PHE A 79 -15.44 1.99 -2.78
CA PHE A 79 -16.74 1.40 -3.01
C PHE A 79 -17.72 2.46 -3.51
N ASP A 80 -18.76 2.00 -4.21
CA ASP A 80 -19.85 2.78 -4.83
C ASP A 80 -20.67 3.62 -3.83
N ASN A 81 -20.25 3.71 -2.57
CA ASN A 81 -20.82 4.68 -1.61
C ASN A 81 -20.19 6.08 -1.73
N MET A 82 -19.09 6.24 -2.50
CA MET A 82 -18.36 7.50 -2.70
C MET A 82 -18.04 8.27 -1.41
N ASN A 83 -17.84 7.60 -0.28
CA ASN A 83 -17.66 8.29 1.00
C ASN A 83 -16.41 7.86 1.79
N TRP A 84 -16.00 6.59 1.77
CA TRP A 84 -14.92 6.13 2.67
C TRP A 84 -14.07 4.99 2.07
N GLN A 85 -12.74 5.11 2.17
CA GLN A 85 -11.75 4.08 1.84
C GLN A 85 -11.18 3.48 3.14
N PHE A 86 -11.77 2.39 3.62
CA PHE A 86 -11.50 1.87 4.98
C PHE A 86 -10.51 0.70 5.02
N THR A 87 -9.74 0.46 3.96
CA THR A 87 -8.76 -0.62 3.93
C THR A 87 -7.38 -0.08 4.37
N PRO A 88 -6.68 -0.70 5.34
CA PRO A 88 -5.41 -0.20 5.86
C PRO A 88 -4.21 -0.57 4.96
N TYR A 89 -4.19 -0.06 3.72
CA TYR A 89 -3.20 -0.45 2.70
C TYR A 89 -1.75 -0.31 3.15
N ALA A 90 -1.41 0.78 3.83
CA ALA A 90 -0.05 0.98 4.29
C ALA A 90 0.39 -0.11 5.28
N ALA A 91 -0.46 -0.47 6.24
CA ALA A 91 -0.18 -1.54 7.19
C ALA A 91 -0.10 -2.91 6.47
N LEU A 92 -1.04 -3.19 5.57
CA LEU A 92 -1.04 -4.43 4.78
C LEU A 92 0.20 -4.55 3.88
N MET A 93 0.64 -3.45 3.27
CA MET A 93 1.84 -3.41 2.45
C MET A 93 3.10 -3.70 3.30
N LEU A 94 3.22 -3.09 4.48
CA LEU A 94 4.32 -3.38 5.41
C LEU A 94 4.37 -4.86 5.79
N LEU A 95 3.24 -5.41 6.23
CA LEU A 95 3.14 -6.82 6.58
C LEU A 95 3.46 -7.74 5.39
N THR A 96 2.92 -7.45 4.21
CA THR A 96 3.12 -8.25 3.00
C THR A 96 4.59 -8.27 2.57
N LEU A 97 5.23 -7.10 2.50
CA LEU A 97 6.64 -7.01 2.10
C LEU A 97 7.56 -7.68 3.10
N ARG A 98 7.25 -7.59 4.41
CA ARG A 98 7.97 -8.35 5.44
C ARG A 98 7.85 -9.86 5.22
N ALA A 99 6.62 -10.36 5.02
CA ALA A 99 6.38 -11.78 4.80
C ALA A 99 7.10 -12.31 3.53
N GLN A 100 7.06 -11.54 2.43
CA GLN A 100 7.76 -11.87 1.18
C GLN A 100 9.28 -11.94 1.35
N HIS A 101 9.83 -11.24 2.34
CA HIS A 101 11.25 -11.24 2.67
C HIS A 101 11.60 -12.19 3.83
N GLY A 102 10.68 -13.08 4.22
CA GLY A 102 10.92 -14.09 5.25
C GLY A 102 10.98 -13.54 6.67
N LEU A 103 10.49 -12.31 6.89
CA LEU A 103 10.40 -11.68 8.21
C LEU A 103 9.09 -12.07 8.90
N GLU A 104 9.18 -12.35 10.20
CA GLU A 104 8.01 -12.62 11.03
C GLU A 104 7.15 -11.35 11.21
N ASN A 105 5.83 -11.52 11.24
CA ASN A 105 4.90 -10.44 11.52
C ASN A 105 4.19 -10.68 12.86
N PRO A 106 3.84 -9.62 13.61
CA PRO A 106 3.03 -9.78 14.82
C PRO A 106 1.60 -10.25 14.47
N ASP A 107 0.97 -10.98 15.38
CA ASP A 107 -0.49 -11.12 15.37
C ASP A 107 -1.08 -9.79 15.83
N PHE A 108 -1.66 -9.03 14.89
CA PHE A 108 -2.01 -7.63 15.09
C PHE A 108 -3.51 -7.40 14.86
N GLU A 109 -4.15 -6.87 15.90
CA GLU A 109 -5.55 -6.46 15.90
C GLU A 109 -5.65 -4.96 16.17
N HIS A 110 -6.45 -4.26 15.36
CA HIS A 110 -6.69 -2.83 15.47
C HIS A 110 -8.18 -2.55 15.71
N LEU A 111 -8.51 -1.62 16.62
CA LEU A 111 -9.91 -1.29 16.93
C LEU A 111 -10.73 -0.88 15.71
N GLY A 112 -10.10 -0.20 14.75
CA GLY A 112 -10.73 0.21 13.51
C GLY A 112 -10.86 -0.89 12.45
N PHE A 113 -9.99 -1.91 12.44
CA PHE A 113 -9.90 -2.85 11.31
C PHE A 113 -10.05 -4.33 11.68
N GLY A 114 -10.17 -4.66 12.98
CA GLY A 114 -10.12 -6.03 13.46
C GLY A 114 -8.73 -6.65 13.28
N ASN A 115 -8.65 -7.96 13.09
CA ASN A 115 -7.39 -8.66 12.89
C ASN A 115 -6.83 -8.34 11.49
N VAL A 116 -5.82 -7.48 11.44
CA VAL A 116 -5.20 -7.02 10.19
C VAL A 116 -4.23 -8.08 9.64
N THR A 117 -3.53 -8.81 10.52
CA THR A 117 -2.61 -9.87 10.09
C THR A 117 -3.34 -11.02 9.39
N ALA A 118 -4.58 -11.32 9.80
CA ALA A 118 -5.44 -12.31 9.17
C ALA A 118 -5.89 -11.93 7.73
N LEU A 119 -5.71 -10.67 7.32
CA LEU A 119 -5.98 -10.22 5.96
C LEU A 119 -4.83 -10.53 4.99
N LEU A 120 -3.68 -10.98 5.51
CA LEU A 120 -2.57 -11.39 4.66
C LEU A 120 -2.92 -12.68 3.93
N LEU A 121 -2.72 -12.66 2.62
CA LEU A 121 -2.83 -13.87 1.81
C LEU A 121 -1.66 -14.80 2.16
N THR A 122 -1.98 -16.02 2.60
CA THR A 122 -0.99 -17.08 2.83
C THR A 122 -0.39 -17.60 1.52
N GLU A 123 -1.09 -17.42 0.40
CA GLU A 123 -0.65 -17.81 -0.94
C GLU A 123 -1.04 -16.72 -1.96
N PRO A 124 -0.18 -16.44 -2.98
CA PRO A 124 -0.54 -15.55 -4.07
C PRO A 124 -1.79 -16.07 -4.79
N VAL A 125 -2.88 -15.32 -4.74
CA VAL A 125 -4.08 -15.64 -5.52
C VAL A 125 -3.87 -15.14 -6.94
N ALA A 126 -3.64 -16.06 -7.87
CA ALA A 126 -3.57 -15.70 -9.29
C ALA A 126 -4.88 -15.02 -9.70
N PRO A 127 -4.84 -13.93 -10.49
CA PRO A 127 -6.05 -13.30 -10.98
C PRO A 127 -6.86 -14.36 -11.74
N LYS A 128 -8.12 -14.55 -11.34
CA LYS A 128 -9.03 -15.37 -12.13
C LYS A 128 -9.30 -14.58 -13.41
N LYS A 129 -8.77 -15.06 -14.53
CA LYS A 129 -9.12 -14.51 -15.84
C LYS A 129 -10.58 -14.84 -16.12
N ASP A 130 -11.41 -13.80 -16.12
CA ASP A 130 -12.76 -13.88 -16.64
C ASP A 130 -12.82 -13.19 -18.02
N ASP A 131 -13.90 -13.43 -18.75
CA ASP A 131 -14.07 -12.94 -20.12
C ASP A 131 -13.98 -11.40 -20.20
N VAL A 132 -14.32 -10.70 -19.11
CA VAL A 132 -14.26 -9.23 -19.04
C VAL A 132 -12.81 -8.76 -18.90
N LEU A 133 -12.04 -9.38 -18.01
CA LEU A 133 -10.62 -9.08 -17.81
C LEU A 133 -9.84 -9.36 -19.10
N GLU A 134 -10.14 -10.44 -19.82
CA GLU A 134 -9.48 -10.75 -21.10
C GLU A 134 -9.80 -9.72 -22.18
N GLN A 135 -11.05 -9.28 -22.28
CA GLN A 135 -11.46 -8.21 -23.21
C GLN A 135 -10.79 -6.88 -22.86
N LEU A 136 -10.66 -6.56 -21.57
CA LEU A 136 -9.99 -5.34 -21.12
C LEU A 136 -8.49 -5.37 -21.47
N VAL A 137 -7.80 -6.47 -21.19
CA VAL A 137 -6.38 -6.68 -21.53
C VAL A 137 -6.16 -6.55 -23.05
N ALA A 138 -7.03 -7.14 -23.86
CA ALA A 138 -6.96 -7.00 -25.32
C ALA A 138 -7.07 -5.52 -25.75
N LYS A 139 -8.02 -4.77 -25.16
CA LYS A 139 -8.23 -3.35 -25.45
C LYS A 139 -7.07 -2.46 -24.99
N LEU A 140 -6.45 -2.77 -23.85
CA LEU A 140 -5.26 -2.06 -23.37
C LEU A 140 -4.08 -2.25 -24.33
N HIS A 141 -3.86 -3.48 -24.80
CA HIS A 141 -2.85 -3.75 -25.83
C HIS A 141 -3.13 -3.00 -27.15
N GLU A 142 -4.38 -2.98 -27.63
CA GLU A 142 -4.77 -2.21 -28.82
C GLU A 142 -4.51 -0.70 -28.67
N GLN A 143 -4.64 -0.18 -27.45
CA GLN A 143 -4.35 1.22 -27.12
C GLN A 143 -2.86 1.52 -26.93
N GLY A 144 -1.99 0.52 -27.10
CA GLY A 144 -0.54 0.66 -27.01
C GLY A 144 0.01 0.65 -25.58
N PHE A 145 -0.76 0.17 -24.60
CA PHE A 145 -0.24 -0.11 -23.27
C PHE A 145 0.66 -1.36 -23.33
N ASP A 146 1.90 -1.23 -22.89
CA ASP A 146 2.85 -2.35 -22.84
C ASP A 146 2.76 -3.07 -21.48
N GLU A 147 1.92 -4.11 -21.42
CA GLU A 147 1.76 -4.91 -20.21
C GLU A 147 3.04 -5.67 -19.82
N LYS A 148 4.00 -5.87 -20.74
CA LYS A 148 5.29 -6.48 -20.40
C LYS A 148 6.18 -5.55 -19.57
N ALA A 149 5.93 -4.24 -19.58
CA ALA A 149 6.60 -3.29 -18.69
C ALA A 149 5.96 -3.23 -17.29
N LEU A 150 4.78 -3.83 -17.09
CA LEU A 150 3.98 -3.74 -15.85
C LEU A 150 4.02 -5.02 -14.99
N LEU A 151 4.65 -6.10 -15.48
CA LEU A 151 4.71 -7.42 -14.83
C LEU A 151 6.14 -7.88 -14.48
N VAL A 152 7.08 -6.94 -14.32
CA VAL A 152 8.45 -7.22 -13.81
C VAL A 152 8.56 -6.89 -12.33
#